data_AF-A0A371PLC9-F1
#
_entry.id   AF-A0A371PLC9-F1
#
_cell.length_a   1.000
_cell.length_b   1.000
_cell.length_c   1.000
_cell.angle_alpha   90.00
_cell.angle_beta   90.00
_cell.angle_gamma   90.00
#
_symmetry.space_group_name_H-M   'P 1'
#
loop_
_entity.id
_entity.type
_entity.pdbx_description
1 polymer ?
#
loop_
_entity_poly.entity_id
_entity_poly.type
_entity_poly.pdbx_seq_one_letter_code
_entity_poly.pdbx_strand_id
1 'polypeptide(L)'
;MYRCEVQIMYDYISIHSIDYKNKVKSKDLEQYLTCDLGLIKESHLKFYKIINQVFVRVNGILARKDGSYAYDSLDGIEEINLIEIDVPSEIDHILEQELADMANAIAKNCSWIIDDDHGLE
;
A
#
# COMPACT_ATOMS: atom_id res chain seq x y z
N MET A 1 -9.06 29.17 21.35
CA MET A 1 -9.66 28.54 20.16
C MET A 1 -8.58 27.64 19.59
N TYR A 2 -8.43 26.44 20.16
CA TYR A 2 -7.42 25.48 19.72
C TYR A 2 -7.97 24.81 18.46
N ARG A 3 -7.34 25.04 17.31
CA ARG A 3 -7.48 24.11 16.19
C ARG A 3 -6.84 22.82 16.66
N CYS A 4 -7.64 21.86 17.10
CA CYS A 4 -7.21 20.47 17.06
C CYS A 4 -6.91 20.18 15.60
N GLU A 5 -5.62 20.04 15.28
CA GLU A 5 -5.23 19.28 14.11
C GLU A 5 -5.81 17.89 14.34
N VAL A 6 -6.89 17.56 13.63
CA VAL A 6 -7.35 16.18 13.54
C VAL A 6 -6.21 15.47 12.85
N GLN A 7 -5.41 14.75 13.63
CA GLN A 7 -4.53 13.73 13.12
C GLN A 7 -5.48 12.70 12.51
N ILE A 8 -5.76 12.84 11.22
CA ILE A 8 -6.50 11.83 10.47
C ILE A 8 -5.55 10.63 10.51
N MET A 9 -5.81 9.70 11.41
CA MET A 9 -5.16 8.39 11.39
C MET A 9 -5.53 7.81 10.02
N TYR A 10 -4.56 7.76 9.12
CA TYR A 10 -4.77 7.10 7.84
C TYR A 10 -4.80 5.62 8.15
N ASP A 11 -5.97 4.99 8.02
CA ASP A 11 -6.05 3.54 7.98
C ASP A 11 -5.42 3.09 6.66
N TYR A 12 -4.70 1.97 6.69
CA TYR A 12 -4.08 1.40 5.51
C TYR A 12 -4.27 -0.12 5.52
N ILE A 13 -4.46 -0.70 4.34
CA ILE A 13 -4.36 -2.15 4.16
C ILE A 13 -2.89 -2.46 3.93
N SER A 14 -2.29 -3.24 4.83
CA SER A 14 -0.91 -3.71 4.70
C SER A 14 -0.85 -5.03 3.97
N ILE A 15 0.04 -5.13 2.99
CA ILE A 15 0.28 -6.35 2.22
C ILE A 15 1.76 -6.62 2.23
N HIS A 16 2.19 -7.67 2.92
CA HIS A 16 3.60 -7.90 3.16
C HIS A 16 3.99 -9.36 3.10
N SER A 17 5.28 -9.60 2.87
CA SER A 17 5.82 -10.95 2.96
C SER A 17 5.78 -11.47 4.40
N ILE A 18 5.71 -12.80 4.55
CA ILE A 18 5.79 -13.47 5.85
C ILE A 18 7.07 -13.03 6.57
N ASP A 19 6.91 -12.51 7.79
CA ASP A 19 7.98 -11.94 8.64
C ASP A 19 8.83 -10.87 7.94
N TYR A 20 8.31 -10.19 6.91
CA TYR A 20 9.04 -9.21 6.11
C TYR A 20 10.34 -9.75 5.46
N LYS A 21 10.44 -11.06 5.25
CA LYS A 21 11.69 -11.72 4.78
C LYS A 21 11.86 -11.72 3.28
N ASN A 22 10.79 -12.00 2.54
CA ASN A 22 10.86 -12.15 1.09
C ASN A 22 10.65 -10.81 0.41
N LYS A 23 11.47 -10.51 -0.59
CA LYS A 23 11.35 -9.27 -1.35
C LYS A 23 11.02 -9.56 -2.80
N VAL A 24 10.31 -8.61 -3.41
CA VAL A 24 10.11 -8.55 -4.86
C VAL A 24 10.87 -7.37 -5.42
N LYS A 25 11.35 -7.49 -6.66
CA LYS A 25 12.01 -6.37 -7.34
C LYS A 25 11.00 -5.27 -7.59
N SER A 26 11.39 -4.03 -7.28
CA SER A 26 10.56 -2.86 -7.49
C SER A 26 10.03 -2.84 -8.92
N LYS A 27 10.90 -2.97 -9.92
CA LYS A 27 10.53 -2.94 -11.34
C LYS A 27 9.44 -3.94 -11.74
N ASP A 28 9.52 -5.17 -11.25
CA ASP A 28 8.55 -6.22 -11.59
C ASP A 28 7.19 -5.90 -10.95
N LEU A 29 7.20 -5.39 -9.72
CA LEU A 29 6.01 -4.91 -9.04
C LEU A 29 5.40 -3.68 -9.73
N GLU A 30 6.20 -2.68 -10.09
CA GLU A 30 5.70 -1.47 -10.76
C GLU A 30 5.03 -1.83 -12.09
N GLN A 31 5.62 -2.77 -12.84
CA GLN A 31 5.02 -3.26 -14.07
C GLN A 31 3.68 -3.94 -13.80
N TYR A 32 3.60 -4.82 -12.80
CA TYR A 32 2.35 -5.48 -12.43
C TYR A 32 1.26 -4.47 -12.01
N LEU A 33 1.59 -3.54 -11.10
CA LEU A 33 0.63 -2.55 -10.59
C LEU A 33 0.11 -1.63 -11.71
N THR A 34 0.96 -1.26 -12.67
CA THR A 34 0.58 -0.35 -13.75
C THR A 34 -0.09 -1.06 -14.93
N CYS A 35 0.45 -2.19 -15.38
CA CYS A 35 -0.04 -2.90 -16.56
C CYS A 35 -1.24 -3.80 -16.26
N ASP A 36 -1.23 -4.51 -15.13
CA ASP A 36 -2.24 -5.53 -14.82
C ASP A 36 -3.36 -4.97 -13.92
N LEU A 37 -3.02 -4.15 -12.93
CA LEU A 37 -4.02 -3.53 -12.03
C LEU A 37 -4.46 -2.12 -12.48
N GLY A 38 -3.79 -1.55 -13.47
CA GLY A 38 -4.17 -0.26 -14.06
C GLY A 38 -3.95 0.94 -13.14
N LEU A 39 -3.05 0.83 -12.15
CA LEU A 39 -2.69 1.97 -11.33
C LEU A 39 -1.86 2.98 -12.12
N ILE A 40 -2.01 4.25 -11.79
CA ILE A 40 -1.21 5.32 -12.37
C ILE A 40 0.02 5.53 -11.50
N LYS A 41 1.19 5.46 -12.11
CA LYS A 41 2.47 5.72 -11.44
C LYS A 41 2.66 7.22 -11.22
N GLU A 42 2.81 7.63 -9.97
CA GLU A 42 3.16 9.01 -9.59
C GLU A 42 4.69 9.18 -9.58
N SER A 43 5.40 8.26 -8.92
CA SER A 43 6.86 8.20 -8.87
C SER A 43 7.34 6.77 -8.63
N HIS A 44 8.64 6.59 -8.40
CA HIS A 44 9.17 5.28 -7.99
C HIS A 44 8.44 4.76 -6.75
N LEU A 45 7.86 3.56 -6.85
CA LEU A 45 7.09 2.88 -5.79
C LEU A 45 5.89 3.67 -5.23
N LYS A 46 5.43 4.73 -5.89
CA LYS A 46 4.22 5.48 -5.52
C LYS A 46 3.23 5.48 -6.66
N PHE A 47 2.01 5.05 -6.35
CA PHE A 47 0.95 4.87 -7.32
C PHE A 47 -0.36 5.40 -6.77
N TYR A 48 -1.31 5.61 -7.67
CA TYR A 48 -2.68 5.90 -7.30
C TYR A 48 -3.68 5.30 -8.28
N LYS A 49 -4.92 5.16 -7.81
CA LYS A 49 -6.09 4.87 -8.65
C LYS A 49 -7.23 5.76 -8.19
N ILE A 50 -8.07 6.17 -9.14
CA ILE A 50 -9.31 6.88 -8.83
C ILE A 50 -10.43 5.86 -8.88
N ILE A 51 -11.11 5.64 -7.75
CA ILE A 51 -12.23 4.71 -7.60
C ILE A 51 -13.42 5.52 -7.13
N ASN A 52 -14.49 5.60 -7.93
CA ASN A 52 -15.68 6.41 -7.60
C ASN A 52 -15.38 7.86 -7.17
N GLN A 53 -14.45 8.53 -7.87
CA GLN A 53 -13.96 9.89 -7.56
C GLN A 53 -13.12 10.01 -6.29
N VAL A 54 -12.83 8.89 -5.61
CA VAL A 54 -11.93 8.85 -4.46
C VAL A 54 -10.52 8.51 -4.92
N PHE A 55 -9.55 9.28 -4.43
CA PHE A 55 -8.13 9.07 -4.68
C PHE A 55 -7.60 8.03 -3.69
N VAL A 56 -7.21 6.86 -4.21
CA VAL A 56 -6.61 5.77 -3.44
C VAL A 56 -5.13 5.71 -3.78
N ARG A 57 -4.27 5.89 -2.78
CA ARG A 57 -2.81 5.79 -2.95
C ARG A 57 -2.34 4.37 -2.63
N VAL A 58 -1.32 3.94 -3.36
CA VAL A 58 -0.62 2.68 -3.09
C VAL A 58 0.88 2.93 -3.06
N ASN A 59 1.54 2.51 -1.99
CA ASN A 59 2.97 2.69 -1.80
C ASN A 59 3.67 1.33 -1.67
N GLY A 60 4.78 1.13 -2.38
CA GLY A 60 5.70 0.02 -2.13
C GLY A 60 6.79 0.42 -1.16
N ILE A 61 7.08 -0.41 -0.18
CA ILE A 61 7.90 -0.07 1.00
C ILE A 61 8.91 -1.20 1.25
N LEU A 62 10.18 -0.83 1.44
CA LEU A 62 11.15 -1.70 2.07
C LEU A 62 11.05 -1.57 3.60
N ALA A 63 10.49 -2.59 4.23
CA ALA A 63 10.42 -2.76 5.67
C ALA A 63 11.60 -3.60 6.20
N ARG A 64 11.97 -3.35 7.46
CA ARG A 64 12.87 -4.17 8.26
C ARG A 64 12.12 -5.40 8.78
N LYS A 65 12.86 -6.34 9.38
CA LYS A 65 12.31 -7.60 9.93
C LYS A 65 11.30 -7.39 11.07
N ASP A 66 11.32 -6.22 11.71
CA ASP A 66 10.40 -5.83 12.77
C ASP A 66 9.17 -5.06 12.23
N GLY A 67 9.00 -4.98 10.91
CA GLY A 67 7.92 -4.24 10.27
C GLY A 67 8.19 -2.73 10.14
N SER A 68 9.22 -2.19 10.78
CA SER A 68 9.54 -0.76 10.67
C SER A 68 10.06 -0.40 9.28
N TYR A 69 9.81 0.83 8.82
CA TYR A 69 10.34 1.29 7.54
C TYR A 69 11.87 1.34 7.56
N ALA A 70 12.50 0.84 6.50
CA ALA A 70 13.95 0.71 6.42
C ALA A 70 14.65 1.93 5.78
N TYR A 71 13.91 2.96 5.37
CA TYR A 71 14.43 4.08 4.58
C TYR A 71 13.81 5.44 4.96
N ASP A 72 14.54 6.51 4.67
CA ASP A 72 14.05 7.90 4.77
C ASP A 72 13.49 8.43 3.42
N SER A 73 13.90 7.81 2.29
CA SER A 73 13.37 8.07 0.93
C SER A 73 13.23 6.77 0.12
N LEU A 74 12.27 6.74 -0.82
CA LEU A 74 12.05 5.63 -1.75
C LEU A 74 13.05 5.61 -2.92
N ASP A 75 13.86 6.64 -3.11
CA ASP A 75 14.81 6.71 -4.22
C ASP A 75 15.88 5.60 -4.12
N GLY A 76 16.08 4.87 -5.22
CA GLY A 76 17.09 3.81 -5.30
C GLY A 76 16.70 2.48 -4.64
N ILE A 77 15.46 2.33 -4.16
CA ILE A 77 14.97 1.06 -3.62
C ILE A 77 14.74 0.06 -4.75
N GLU A 78 15.59 -0.96 -4.84
CA GLU A 78 15.52 -2.00 -5.87
C GLU A 78 14.56 -3.14 -5.54
N GLU A 79 14.27 -3.34 -4.26
CA GLU A 79 13.43 -4.43 -3.76
C GLU A 79 12.58 -3.98 -2.57
N ILE A 80 11.36 -4.50 -2.48
CA ILE A 80 10.39 -4.20 -1.42
C ILE A 80 9.76 -5.47 -0.85
N ASN A 81 9.19 -5.39 0.34
CA ASN A 81 8.56 -6.50 1.07
C ASN A 81 7.25 -6.11 1.77
N LEU A 82 6.78 -4.88 1.59
CA LEU A 82 5.54 -4.33 2.11
C LEU A 82 4.91 -3.42 1.05
N ILE A 83 3.60 -3.45 0.94
CA ILE A 83 2.77 -2.53 0.18
C ILE A 83 1.68 -2.01 1.11
N GLU A 84 1.42 -0.71 1.08
CA GLU A 84 0.31 -0.09 1.81
C GLU A 84 -0.67 0.53 0.82
N ILE A 85 -1.96 0.33 1.05
CA ILE A 85 -3.06 0.97 0.33
C ILE A 85 -3.76 1.92 1.29
N ASP A 86 -3.77 3.22 0.98
CA ASP A 86 -4.44 4.23 1.81
C ASP A 86 -5.96 3.96 1.81
N VAL A 87 -6.56 3.79 2.99
CA VAL A 87 -8.01 3.63 3.17
C VAL A 87 -8.61 5.00 3.56
N PRO A 88 -9.54 5.54 2.75
CA PRO A 88 -10.24 6.77 3.09
C PRO A 88 -11.09 6.60 4.36
N SER A 89 -11.31 7.69 5.11
CA SER A 89 -12.11 7.66 6.35
C SER A 89 -13.60 7.38 6.11
N GLU A 90 -14.10 7.69 4.92
CA GLU A 90 -15.48 7.41 4.50
C GLU A 90 -15.41 6.44 3.32
N ILE A 91 -15.91 5.22 3.54
CA ILE A 91 -15.90 4.16 2.54
C ILE A 91 -17.35 3.72 2.30
N ASP A 92 -17.74 3.65 1.04
CA ASP A 92 -18.96 2.95 0.64
C ASP A 92 -18.63 1.49 0.30
N HIS A 93 -19.67 0.65 0.20
CA HIS A 93 -19.49 -0.78 -0.08
C HIS A 93 -18.82 -1.08 -1.43
N ILE A 94 -18.88 -0.16 -2.40
CA ILE A 94 -18.25 -0.36 -3.71
C ILE A 94 -16.75 -0.12 -3.57
N LEU A 95 -16.37 0.97 -2.90
CA LEU A 95 -14.98 1.29 -2.61
C LEU A 95 -14.34 0.21 -1.71
N GLU A 96 -15.06 -0.25 -0.68
CA GLU A 96 -14.65 -1.35 0.18
C GLU A 96 -14.30 -2.61 -0.64
N GLN A 97 -15.20 -3.01 -1.52
CA GLN A 97 -15.01 -4.20 -2.35
C GLN A 97 -13.83 -4.03 -3.32
N GLU A 98 -13.69 -2.87 -3.96
CA GLU A 98 -12.58 -2.60 -4.89
C GLU A 98 -11.22 -2.57 -4.17
N LEU A 99 -11.15 -2.01 -2.95
CA LEU A 99 -9.95 -2.05 -2.12
C LEU A 99 -9.60 -3.48 -1.73
N ALA A 100 -10.58 -4.26 -1.30
CA ALA A 100 -10.39 -5.67 -0.95
C ALA A 100 -9.94 -6.51 -2.16
N ASP A 101 -10.55 -6.32 -3.33
CA ASP A 101 -10.18 -7.02 -4.57
C ASP A 101 -8.75 -6.67 -5.00
N MET A 102 -8.38 -5.39 -4.89
CA MET A 102 -7.01 -4.93 -5.16
C MET A 102 -6.00 -5.58 -4.21
N ALA A 103 -6.29 -5.55 -2.90
CA ALA A 103 -5.40 -6.13 -1.90
C ALA A 103 -5.21 -7.63 -2.11
N ASN A 104 -6.30 -8.36 -2.38
CA ASN A 104 -6.27 -9.79 -2.69
C ASN A 104 -5.47 -10.09 -3.96
N ALA A 105 -5.63 -9.28 -5.01
CA ALA A 105 -4.88 -9.46 -6.25
C ALA A 105 -3.36 -9.30 -6.03
N ILE A 106 -2.95 -8.25 -5.31
CA ILE A 106 -1.54 -7.98 -4.98
C ILE A 106 -0.97 -9.10 -4.11
N ALA A 107 -1.68 -9.46 -3.03
CA ALA A 107 -1.25 -10.51 -2.11
C ALA A 107 -1.07 -11.84 -2.83
N LYS A 108 -2.02 -12.21 -3.70
CA LYS A 108 -1.93 -13.43 -4.51
C LYS A 108 -0.74 -13.39 -5.48
N ASN A 109 -0.53 -12.27 -6.17
CA ASN A 109 0.58 -12.13 -7.12
C ASN A 109 1.95 -12.26 -6.42
N CYS A 110 2.08 -11.70 -5.22
CA CYS A 110 3.32 -11.72 -4.47
C CYS A 110 3.48 -12.95 -3.54
N SER A 111 2.42 -13.76 -3.37
CA SER A 111 2.34 -14.80 -2.33
C SER A 111 2.56 -14.23 -0.92
N TRP A 112 1.93 -13.09 -0.65
CA TRP A 112 2.05 -12.30 0.57
C TRP A 112 0.79 -12.37 1.42
N ILE A 113 0.88 -11.89 2.66
CA ILE A 113 -0.23 -11.81 3.60
C ILE A 113 -0.83 -10.40 3.60
N ILE A 114 -2.13 -10.33 3.85
CA ILE A 114 -2.85 -9.08 4.07
C ILE A 114 -3.02 -8.95 5.58
N ASP A 115 -2.63 -7.80 6.12
CA ASP A 115 -2.87 -7.43 7.50
C ASP A 115 -3.74 -6.17 7.50
N ASP A 116 -4.87 -6.25 8.20
CA ASP A 116 -5.69 -5.09 8.54
C ASP A 116 -5.07 -4.51 9.82
N ASP A 117 -3.86 -3.96 9.69
CA ASP A 117 -3.20 -3.29 10.81
C ASP A 117 -3.86 -1.92 10.97
N HIS A 118 -4.92 -1.88 11.77
CA HIS A 118 -5.49 -0.65 12.32
C HIS A 118 -4.42 -0.02 13.21
N GLY A 119 -3.58 0.85 12.64
CA GLY A 119 -2.36 1.36 13.27
C GLY A 119 -2.39 1.45 14.80
N LEU A 120 -1.66 0.51 15.43
CA LEU A 120 -1.22 0.47 16.83
C LEU A 120 -2.30 0.31 17.93
N GLU A 121 -2.21 -0.78 18.72
CA GLU A 121 -2.43 -0.73 20.17
C GLU A 121 -1.20 -0.12 20.89
#